data_AF-A0A329KNI5-F1
#
_entry.id   AF-A0A329KNI5-F1
#
_cell.length_a   1.000
_cell.length_b   1.000
_cell.length_c   1.000
_cell.angle_alpha   90.00
_cell.angle_beta   90.00
_cell.angle_gamma   90.00
#
_symmetry.space_group_name_H-M   'P 1'
#
loop_
_entity.id
_entity.type
_entity.pdbx_description
1 polymer ?
#
loop_
_entity_poly.entity_id
_entity_poly.type
_entity_poly.pdbx_seq_one_letter_code
_entity_poly.pdbx_strand_id
1 'polypeptide(L)'
;MEGATKYYWLIKRAYSRGLGGLAKTALGYAKHGGGAECYRKDNVLFVVAEHARGETFFIYLIGDDDSLFEVYGVTGGHRGWTETYGWLRKGTWVLPILKYLRDLEAEIRRYDMDKAEAQRKKEAEVNRVIGVKVAEFNEKFREVSL
;
A
#
# COMPACT_ATOMS: atom_id res chain seq x y z
N MET A 1 0.26 17.40 6.31
CA MET A 1 0.91 16.83 5.10
C MET A 1 -0.18 16.37 4.15
N GLU A 2 -0.62 17.25 3.25
CA GLU A 2 -1.60 16.86 2.24
C GLU A 2 -0.86 16.26 1.03
N GLY A 3 -1.23 15.03 0.65
CA GLY A 3 -0.75 14.37 -0.57
C GLY A 3 0.21 13.19 -0.36
N ALA A 4 1.16 13.27 0.57
CA ALA A 4 2.15 12.20 0.80
C ALA A 4 1.53 10.92 1.37
N THR A 5 0.75 11.04 2.45
CA THR A 5 0.16 9.89 3.17
C THR A 5 -0.67 9.00 2.24
N LYS A 6 -1.44 9.57 1.30
CA LYS A 6 -2.24 8.79 0.34
C LYS A 6 -1.36 7.87 -0.50
N TYR A 7 -0.35 8.42 -1.18
CA TYR A 7 0.49 7.63 -2.08
C TYR A 7 1.51 6.76 -1.34
N TYR A 8 1.96 7.18 -0.15
CA TYR A 8 2.73 6.35 0.77
C TYR A 8 2.02 5.02 1.04
N TRP A 9 0.78 5.08 1.55
CA TRP A 9 0.04 3.88 1.90
C TRP A 9 -0.38 3.07 0.69
N LEU A 10 -0.64 3.74 -0.45
CA LEU A 10 -0.94 3.05 -1.71
C LEU A 10 0.22 2.14 -2.14
N ILE A 11 1.45 2.67 -2.20
CA ILE A 11 2.63 1.89 -2.62
C ILE A 11 2.96 0.80 -1.60
N LYS A 12 2.92 1.11 -0.30
CA LYS A 12 3.20 0.13 0.77
C LYS A 12 2.22 -1.04 0.74
N ARG A 13 0.92 -0.77 0.58
CA ARG A 13 -0.12 -1.82 0.50
C ARG A 13 -0.01 -2.63 -0.79
N ALA A 14 0.26 -1.97 -1.90
CA ALA A 14 0.45 -2.66 -3.18
C ALA A 14 1.60 -3.67 -3.07
N TYR A 15 2.76 -3.22 -2.59
CA TYR A 15 3.93 -4.08 -2.46
C TYR A 15 3.69 -5.24 -1.48
N SER A 16 3.12 -4.99 -0.30
CA SER A 16 2.88 -6.06 0.69
C SER A 16 1.88 -7.12 0.20
N ARG A 17 1.05 -6.78 -0.80
CA ARG A 17 0.08 -7.67 -1.43
C ARG A 17 0.57 -8.25 -2.77
N GLY A 18 1.78 -7.90 -3.21
CA GLY A 18 2.34 -8.35 -4.49
C GLY A 18 1.62 -7.79 -5.72
N LEU A 19 1.05 -6.58 -5.64
CA LEU A 19 0.28 -5.93 -6.70
C LEU A 19 1.11 -4.87 -7.46
N GLY A 20 0.65 -4.49 -8.65
CA GLY A 20 1.26 -3.41 -9.46
C GLY A 20 2.62 -3.69 -10.09
N GLY A 21 3.23 -4.86 -9.86
CA GLY A 21 4.56 -5.18 -10.39
C GLY A 21 5.68 -4.32 -9.79
N LEU A 22 5.52 -3.90 -8.52
CA LEU A 22 6.52 -3.14 -7.79
C LEU A 22 7.69 -4.04 -7.37
N ALA A 23 8.92 -3.64 -7.70
CA ALA A 23 10.13 -4.29 -7.23
C ALA A 23 10.84 -3.41 -6.20
N LYS A 24 11.21 -3.97 -5.04
CA LYS A 24 12.03 -3.23 -4.06
C LYS A 24 13.45 -3.08 -4.60
N THR A 25 14.03 -1.88 -4.44
CA THR A 25 15.37 -1.56 -4.94
C THR A 25 16.13 -0.68 -3.96
N ALA A 26 17.44 -0.53 -4.17
CA ALA A 26 18.30 0.32 -3.36
C ALA A 26 18.60 1.71 -3.97
N LEU A 27 18.17 1.96 -5.22
CA LEU A 27 18.56 3.15 -5.99
C LEU A 27 18.32 4.49 -5.28
N GLY A 28 17.26 4.62 -4.47
CA GLY A 28 16.91 5.87 -3.80
C GLY A 28 17.51 6.07 -2.40
N TYR A 29 18.21 5.07 -1.83
CA TYR A 29 18.73 5.15 -0.46
C TYR A 29 19.73 6.29 -0.27
N ALA A 30 20.59 6.54 -1.26
CA ALA A 30 21.59 7.61 -1.20
C ALA A 30 20.96 9.01 -1.05
N LYS A 31 19.70 9.19 -1.47
CA LYS A 31 19.01 10.48 -1.42
C LYS A 31 18.14 10.68 -0.17
N HIS A 32 17.67 9.60 0.46
CA HIS A 32 16.66 9.66 1.54
C HIS A 32 17.08 8.95 2.83
N GLY A 33 18.26 8.32 2.87
CA GLY A 33 18.79 7.66 4.06
C GLY A 33 18.17 6.28 4.34
N GLY A 34 18.63 5.62 5.42
CA GLY A 34 18.35 4.20 5.69
C GLY A 34 16.90 3.84 6.06
N GLY A 35 16.08 4.82 6.44
CA GLY A 35 14.66 4.62 6.76
C GLY A 35 13.73 4.65 5.54
N ALA A 36 14.26 4.96 4.36
CA ALA A 36 13.46 5.00 3.14
C ALA A 36 13.25 3.60 2.55
N GLU A 37 12.15 3.41 1.86
CA GLU A 37 11.92 2.25 1.02
C GLU A 37 11.69 2.72 -0.41
N CYS A 38 12.38 2.07 -1.35
CA CYS A 38 12.37 2.44 -2.75
C CYS A 38 11.74 1.30 -3.56
N TYR A 39 10.70 1.64 -4.32
CA TYR A 39 9.94 0.69 -5.14
C TYR A 39 9.98 1.15 -6.59
N ARG A 40 10.45 0.27 -7.47
CA ARG A 40 10.60 0.51 -8.89
C ARG A 40 9.44 -0.13 -9.67
N LYS A 41 8.91 0.61 -10.64
CA LYS A 41 8.11 0.08 -11.74
C LYS A 41 8.67 0.65 -13.05
N ASP A 42 9.20 -0.21 -13.90
CA ASP A 42 9.84 0.18 -15.17
C ASP A 42 10.93 1.25 -14.95
N ASN A 43 10.79 2.45 -15.52
CA ASN A 43 11.69 3.59 -15.35
C ASN A 43 11.19 4.61 -14.31
N VAL A 44 10.28 4.22 -13.42
CA VAL A 44 9.75 5.07 -12.35
C VAL A 44 10.15 4.49 -11.00
N LEU A 45 10.68 5.35 -10.14
CA LEU A 45 11.01 5.04 -8.75
C LEU A 45 10.06 5.79 -7.82
N PHE A 46 9.37 5.04 -6.97
CA PHE A 46 8.59 5.54 -5.86
C PHE A 46 9.41 5.41 -4.58
N VAL A 47 9.65 6.51 -3.89
CA VAL A 47 10.34 6.50 -2.60
C VAL A 47 9.34 6.88 -1.52
N VAL A 48 9.24 6.03 -0.51
CA VAL A 48 8.45 6.26 0.69
C VAL A 48 9.36 6.25 1.89
N ALA A 49 9.12 7.11 2.86
CA ALA A 49 9.84 7.05 4.12
C ALA A 49 8.95 7.53 5.26
N GLU A 50 9.19 7.00 6.45
CA GLU A 50 8.50 7.37 7.67
C GLU A 50 9.47 8.04 8.63
N HIS A 51 9.04 9.11 9.28
CA HIS A 51 9.85 9.86 10.24
C HIS A 51 8.99 10.17 11.47
N ALA A 52 9.60 10.68 12.53
CA ALA A 52 8.90 11.07 13.76
C ALA A 52 7.75 12.07 13.56
N ARG A 53 7.63 12.69 12.38
CA ARG A 53 6.63 13.72 12.06
C ARG A 53 5.68 13.32 10.94
N GLY A 54 5.75 12.08 10.44
CA GLY A 54 4.82 11.53 9.45
C GLY A 54 5.47 10.87 8.24
N GLU A 55 4.65 10.66 7.22
CA GLU A 55 5.05 9.95 6.01
C GLU A 55 5.43 10.90 4.87
N THR A 56 6.44 10.48 4.10
CA THR A 56 6.92 11.21 2.92
C THR A 56 6.79 10.35 1.68
N PHE A 57 6.63 11.02 0.53
CA PHE A 57 6.46 10.36 -0.75
C PHE A 57 7.11 11.16 -1.87
N PHE A 58 7.98 10.51 -2.64
CA PHE A 58 8.68 11.09 -3.76
C PHE A 58 8.57 10.19 -4.99
N ILE A 59 8.60 10.80 -6.18
CA ILE A 59 8.68 10.08 -7.44
C ILE A 59 9.89 10.58 -8.22
N TYR A 60 10.70 9.64 -8.68
CA TYR A 60 11.81 9.88 -9.59
C TYR A 60 11.58 9.14 -10.91
N LEU A 61 12.09 9.72 -11.99
CA LEU A 61 12.37 8.99 -13.23
C LEU A 61 13.79 8.46 -13.16
N ILE A 62 13.98 7.24 -13.67
CA ILE A 62 15.26 6.55 -13.76
C ILE A 62 15.77 6.72 -15.20
N GLY A 63 16.94 7.34 -15.36
CA GLY A 63 17.66 7.40 -16.63
C GLY A 63 18.38 6.10 -16.96
N ASP A 64 18.91 5.97 -18.17
CA ASP A 64 19.61 4.75 -18.63
C ASP A 64 20.91 4.47 -17.85
N ASP A 65 21.48 5.51 -17.23
CA ASP A 65 22.66 5.49 -16.37
C ASP A 65 22.31 5.34 -14.87
N ASP A 66 21.09 4.90 -14.56
CA ASP A 66 20.51 4.87 -13.21
C ASP A 66 20.45 6.25 -12.52
N SER A 67 20.60 7.35 -13.27
CA SER A 67 20.41 8.68 -12.72
C SER A 67 18.96 8.90 -12.29
N LEU A 68 18.77 9.57 -11.15
CA LEU A 68 17.45 9.81 -10.58
C LEU A 68 17.03 11.26 -10.76
N PHE A 69 16.01 11.49 -11.57
CA PHE A 69 15.40 12.80 -11.81
C PHE A 69 14.11 12.96 -11.00
N GLU A 70 14.12 13.84 -9.99
CA GLU A 70 12.95 14.06 -9.13
C GLU A 70 11.85 14.82 -9.87
N VAL A 71 10.66 14.23 -9.92
CA VAL A 71 9.51 14.81 -10.63
C VAL A 71 8.33 15.10 -9.72
N TYR A 72 8.25 14.44 -8.55
CA TYR A 72 7.23 14.67 -7.54
C TYR A 72 7.85 14.64 -6.14
N GLY A 73 7.47 15.59 -5.30
CA GLY A 73 8.02 15.74 -3.95
C GLY A 73 7.40 16.93 -3.23
N VAL A 74 8.13 17.50 -2.27
CA VAL A 74 7.68 18.64 -1.46
C VAL A 74 7.65 19.92 -2.31
N THR A 75 6.47 20.48 -2.53
CA THR A 75 6.25 21.73 -3.28
C THR A 75 6.11 22.97 -2.39
N GLY A 76 5.89 22.80 -1.09
CA GLY A 76 5.72 23.91 -0.16
C GLY A 76 5.54 23.47 1.30
N GLY A 77 5.38 24.43 2.19
CA GLY A 77 5.25 24.22 3.63
C GLY A 77 6.59 24.12 4.37
N HIS A 78 6.52 23.97 5.70
CA HIS A 78 7.70 23.74 6.53
C HIS A 78 8.06 22.25 6.54
N ARG A 79 9.33 21.96 6.23
CA ARG A 79 9.84 20.58 6.18
C ARG A 79 9.52 19.83 7.48
N GLY A 80 8.90 18.67 7.33
CA GLY A 80 8.46 17.81 8.43
C GLY A 80 7.26 18.31 9.23
N TRP A 81 6.49 19.32 8.78
CA TRP A 81 5.29 19.78 9.49
C TRP A 81 4.10 19.98 8.54
N THR A 82 4.16 21.03 7.72
CA THR A 82 3.04 21.48 6.86
C THR A 82 3.33 21.22 5.39
N GLU A 83 4.14 20.20 5.09
CA GLU A 83 4.55 19.90 3.73
C GLU A 83 3.36 19.63 2.82
N THR A 84 3.38 20.27 1.66
CA THR A 84 2.48 19.99 0.55
C THR A 84 3.25 19.28 -0.55
N TYR A 85 2.65 18.24 -1.11
CA TYR A 85 3.29 17.38 -2.10
C TYR A 85 2.69 17.56 -3.49
N GLY A 86 3.53 17.61 -4.51
CA GLY A 86 3.10 17.87 -5.87
C GLY A 86 4.18 17.62 -6.92
N TRP A 87 3.79 17.84 -8.18
CA TRP A 87 4.71 17.73 -9.31
C TRP A 87 5.68 18.91 -9.31
N LEU A 88 6.96 18.62 -9.08
CA LEU A 88 8.07 19.59 -9.19
C LEU A 88 8.38 19.90 -10.65
N ARG A 89 8.15 18.92 -11.53
CA ARG A 89 8.34 18.98 -12.98
C ARG A 89 7.19 18.25 -13.65
N LYS A 90 6.69 18.82 -14.76
CA LYS A 90 5.60 18.23 -15.54
C LYS A 90 6.12 17.85 -16.92
N GLY A 91 5.75 16.66 -17.36
CA GLY A 91 6.11 16.12 -18.67
C GLY A 91 5.12 15.05 -19.09
N THR A 92 5.39 14.39 -20.22
CA THR A 92 4.52 13.35 -20.80
C THR A 92 4.29 12.16 -19.86
N TRP A 93 5.21 11.93 -18.91
CA TRP A 93 5.13 10.87 -17.89
C TRP A 93 4.08 11.10 -16.80
N VAL A 94 3.58 12.32 -16.60
CA VAL A 94 2.64 12.63 -15.51
C VAL A 94 1.35 11.81 -15.62
N LEU A 95 0.74 11.77 -16.80
CA LEU A 95 -0.51 11.05 -17.02
C LEU A 95 -0.36 9.53 -16.89
N PRO A 96 0.65 8.88 -17.50
CA PRO A 96 0.95 7.48 -17.26
C PRO A 96 1.13 7.12 -15.79
N ILE A 97 1.91 7.91 -15.04
CA ILE A 97 2.14 7.67 -13.60
C ILE A 97 0.83 7.78 -12.81
N LEU A 98 0.04 8.83 -13.06
CA LEU A 98 -1.26 8.98 -12.39
C LEU A 98 -2.24 7.87 -12.77
N LYS A 99 -2.23 7.41 -14.02
CA LYS A 99 -3.02 6.26 -14.45
C LYS A 99 -2.61 5.01 -13.68
N TYR A 100 -1.31 4.71 -13.63
CA TYR A 100 -0.77 3.58 -12.88
C TYR A 100 -1.20 3.61 -11.40
N LEU A 101 -1.07 4.75 -10.72
CA LEU A 101 -1.48 4.88 -9.32
C LEU A 101 -3.00 4.66 -9.13
N ARG A 102 -3.84 5.12 -10.07
CA ARG A 102 -5.29 4.85 -10.02
C ARG A 102 -5.62 3.37 -10.25
N ASP A 103 -4.97 2.75 -11.23
CA ASP A 103 -5.17 1.33 -11.52
C ASP A 103 -4.75 0.47 -10.32
N LEU A 104 -3.63 0.83 -9.68
CA LEU A 104 -3.14 0.20 -8.46
C LEU A 104 -4.11 0.33 -7.29
N GLU A 105 -4.74 1.50 -7.14
CA GLU A 105 -5.78 1.74 -6.13
C GLU A 105 -6.99 0.82 -6.38
N ALA A 106 -7.39 0.64 -7.64
CA ALA A 106 -8.48 -0.26 -8.02
C ALA A 106 -8.13 -1.74 -7.79
N GLU A 107 -6.89 -2.16 -8.11
CA GLU A 107 -6.39 -3.51 -7.83
C GLU A 107 -6.41 -3.84 -6.34
N ILE A 108 -5.93 -2.90 -5.51
CA ILE A 108 -5.98 -3.02 -4.05
C ILE A 108 -7.41 -3.21 -3.55
N ARG A 109 -8.37 -2.43 -4.06
CA ARG A 109 -9.77 -2.55 -3.65
C ARG A 109 -10.35 -3.91 -4.00
N ARG A 110 -10.09 -4.41 -5.21
CA ARG A 110 -10.53 -5.76 -5.64
C ARG A 110 -9.94 -6.84 -4.75
N TYR A 111 -8.63 -6.78 -4.51
CA TYR A 111 -7.94 -7.71 -3.61
C TYR A 111 -8.54 -7.74 -2.21
N ASP A 112 -8.83 -6.57 -1.63
CA ASP A 112 -9.41 -6.46 -0.29
C ASP A 112 -10.84 -7.01 -0.24
N MET A 113 -11.64 -6.80 -1.29
CA MET A 113 -12.98 -7.39 -1.41
C MET A 113 -12.92 -8.92 -1.48
N ASP A 114 -12.07 -9.47 -2.35
CA ASP A 114 -11.94 -10.92 -2.53
C ASP A 114 -11.45 -11.60 -1.24
N LYS A 115 -10.50 -10.97 -0.54
CA LYS A 115 -10.03 -11.45 0.77
C LYS A 115 -11.13 -11.40 1.83
N ALA A 116 -11.91 -10.33 1.88
CA ALA A 116 -13.00 -10.20 2.83
C ALA A 116 -14.09 -11.25 2.57
N GLU A 117 -14.44 -11.50 1.31
CA GLU A 117 -15.40 -12.54 0.94
C GLU A 117 -14.91 -13.94 1.32
N ALA A 118 -13.65 -14.26 1.00
CA ALA A 118 -13.04 -15.53 1.38
C ALA A 118 -13.02 -15.74 2.90
N GLN A 119 -12.75 -14.67 3.66
CA GLN A 119 -12.77 -14.72 5.12
C GLN A 119 -14.19 -14.95 5.66
N ARG A 120 -15.21 -14.25 5.14
CA ARG A 120 -16.62 -14.47 5.52
C ARG A 120 -17.07 -15.90 5.26
N LYS A 121 -16.68 -16.50 4.13
CA LYS A 121 -16.99 -17.91 3.82
C LYS A 121 -16.36 -18.86 4.83
N LYS A 122 -15.10 -18.62 5.23
CA LYS A 122 -14.42 -19.42 6.26
C LYS A 122 -15.10 -19.27 7.63
N GLU A 123 -15.44 -18.06 8.03
CA GLU A 123 -16.12 -17.79 9.30
C GLU A 123 -17.51 -18.43 9.35
N ALA A 124 -18.27 -18.35 8.25
CA ALA A 124 -19.57 -19.02 8.14
C ALA A 124 -19.44 -20.54 8.31
N GLU A 125 -18.43 -21.16 7.71
CA GLU A 125 -18.19 -22.60 7.86
C GLU A 125 -17.76 -22.98 9.28
N VAL A 126 -16.86 -22.20 9.89
CA VAL A 126 -16.45 -22.40 11.29
C VAL A 126 -17.67 -22.27 12.21
N ASN A 127 -18.49 -21.25 12.03
CA ASN A 127 -19.70 -21.04 12.83
C ASN A 127 -20.72 -22.16 12.63
N ARG A 128 -20.85 -22.71 11.41
CA ARG A 128 -21.69 -23.88 11.13
C ARG A 128 -21.22 -25.10 11.92
N VAL A 129 -19.92 -25.38 11.90
CA VAL A 129 -19.32 -26.50 12.65
C VAL A 129 -19.49 -26.32 14.16
N ILE A 130 -19.27 -25.10 14.67
CA ILE A 130 -19.48 -24.77 16.08
C ILE A 130 -20.95 -24.99 16.45
N GLY A 131 -21.89 -24.54 15.61
CA GLY A 131 -23.33 -24.72 15.84
C GLY A 131 -23.73 -26.20 15.96
N VAL A 132 -23.18 -27.07 15.10
CA VAL A 132 -23.40 -28.53 15.20
C VAL A 132 -22.87 -29.07 16.53
N LYS A 133 -21.64 -28.71 16.92
CA LYS A 133 -21.08 -29.16 18.20
C LYS A 133 -21.90 -28.67 19.40
N VAL A 134 -22.35 -27.42 19.39
CA VAL A 134 -23.20 -26.87 20.45
C VAL A 134 -24.51 -27.67 20.55
N ALA A 135 -25.13 -28.01 19.42
CA ALA A 135 -26.32 -28.86 19.39
C ALA A 135 -26.05 -30.26 19.96
N GLU A 136 -24.95 -30.92 19.57
CA GLU A 136 -24.54 -32.22 20.13
C GLU A 136 -24.34 -32.18 21.65
N PHE A 137 -23.69 -31.14 22.17
CA PHE A 137 -23.50 -30.97 23.61
C PHE A 137 -24.82 -30.72 24.33
N ASN A 138 -25.70 -29.89 23.76
CA ASN A 138 -27.02 -29.62 24.35
C ASN A 138 -27.87 -30.88 24.48
N GLU A 139 -27.85 -31.76 23.47
CA GLU A 139 -28.57 -33.04 23.53
C GLU A 139 -28.00 -33.96 24.62
N LYS A 140 -26.66 -34.08 24.73
CA LYS A 140 -26.03 -34.85 25.82
C LYS A 140 -26.40 -34.33 27.21
N PHE A 141 -26.51 -33.01 27.39
CA PHE A 141 -26.93 -32.43 28.67
C PHE A 141 -28.41 -32.70 28.98
N ARG A 142 -29.28 -32.77 27.98
CA ARG A 142 -30.69 -33.15 28.15
C ARG A 142 -30.83 -34.59 28.62
N GLU A 143 -30.07 -35.52 28.04
CA GLU A 143 -30.10 -36.93 28.41
C GLU A 143 -29.63 -37.18 29.86
N VAL A 144 -28.69 -36.37 30.37
CA VAL A 144 -28.18 -36.48 31.75
C VAL A 144 -29.10 -35.80 32.77
N SER A 145 -30.02 -34.95 32.33
CA SER A 145 -30.94 -34.18 33.20
C SER A 145 -32.31 -34.86 33.41
N LEU A 146 -32.50 -36.07 32.87
CA LEU A 146 -33.67 -36.94 33.05
C LEU A 146 -33.34 -38.08 34.01
#